data_AF-A0A7V0W0U5-F1
#
_entry.id   AF-A0A7V0W0U5-F1
#
_cell.length_a   1.000
_cell.length_b   1.000
_cell.length_c   1.000
_cell.angle_alpha   90.00
_cell.angle_beta   90.00
_cell.angle_gamma   90.00
#
_symmetry.space_group_name_H-M   'P 1'
#
loop_
_entity.id
_entity.type
_entity.pdbx_description
1 polymer ?
#
loop_
_entity_poly.entity_id
_entity_poly.type
_entity_poly.pdbx_seq_one_letter_code
_entity_poly.pdbx_strand_id
1 'polypeptide(L)'
;MFHDNAEKEGLHPGCFPSPKDVGLNPEMCKKIMAYFDTALKLADSDVIKARVEKASICAYRAMIEAGGDMTDSEREAIIDKYIDLCKRYNMTFATEQMQASTFFEKLKARS
;
A
#
# COMPACT_ATOMS: atom_id res chain seq x y z
N MET A 1 -11.21 11.67 -2.81
CA MET A 1 -11.70 10.27 -2.66
C MET A 1 -11.35 9.65 -1.31
N PHE A 2 -10.08 9.42 -0.97
CA PHE A 2 -9.71 8.87 0.35
C PHE A 2 -10.03 9.87 1.47
N HIS A 3 -9.62 11.12 1.29
CA HIS A 3 -10.00 12.24 2.14
C HIS A 3 -11.52 12.39 2.24
N ASP A 4 -12.23 12.42 1.11
CA ASP A 4 -13.69 12.57 1.07
C ASP A 4 -14.41 11.42 1.78
N ASN A 5 -13.85 10.20 1.76
CA ASN A 5 -14.38 9.06 2.50
C ASN A 5 -14.24 9.29 4.02
N ALA A 6 -13.05 9.71 4.47
CA ALA A 6 -12.83 10.03 5.88
C ALA A 6 -13.74 11.18 6.36
N GLU A 7 -13.89 12.23 5.54
CA GLU A 7 -14.78 13.36 5.82
C GLU A 7 -16.25 12.95 5.88
N LYS A 8 -16.72 12.13 4.91
CA LYS A 8 -18.09 11.60 4.89
C LYS A 8 -18.40 10.75 6.12
N GLU A 9 -17.42 9.97 6.59
CA GLU A 9 -17.54 9.12 7.78
C GLU A 9 -17.33 9.92 9.09
N GLY A 10 -17.08 11.24 9.02
CA GLY A 10 -16.87 12.09 10.19
C GLY A 10 -15.60 11.74 10.98
N LEU A 11 -14.59 11.19 10.31
CA LEU A 11 -13.37 10.70 10.93
C LEU A 11 -12.37 11.84 11.17
N HIS A 12 -11.95 11.99 12.42
CA HIS A 12 -10.93 12.96 12.84
C HIS A 12 -9.76 12.21 13.52
N PRO A 13 -8.86 11.61 12.73
CA PRO A 13 -7.78 10.78 13.28
C PRO A 13 -6.80 11.63 14.11
N GLY A 14 -6.47 11.14 15.31
CA GLY A 14 -5.37 11.66 16.13
C GLY A 14 -4.01 11.12 15.69
N CYS A 15 -2.98 11.24 16.53
CA CYS A 15 -1.69 10.61 16.29
C CYS A 15 -1.81 9.08 16.37
N PHE A 16 -1.20 8.37 15.42
CA PHE A 16 -1.19 6.89 15.30
C PHE A 16 -2.56 6.25 15.03
N PRO A 17 -3.29 6.67 13.98
CA PRO A 17 -4.61 6.13 13.70
C PRO A 17 -4.52 4.68 13.16
N SER A 18 -5.56 3.88 13.43
CA SER A 18 -5.75 2.61 12.73
C SER A 18 -6.21 2.84 11.28
N PRO A 19 -6.12 1.83 10.40
CA PRO A 19 -6.65 1.96 9.04
C PRO A 19 -8.12 2.41 9.00
N LYS A 20 -8.95 1.94 9.93
CA LYS A 20 -10.37 2.32 10.01
C LYS A 20 -10.55 3.79 10.39
N ASP A 21 -9.71 4.32 11.29
CA ASP A 21 -9.79 5.71 11.76
C ASP A 21 -9.43 6.72 10.67
N VAL A 22 -8.79 6.27 9.59
CA VAL A 22 -8.52 7.08 8.40
C VAL A 22 -9.41 6.71 7.21
N GLY A 23 -10.41 5.84 7.40
CA GLY A 23 -11.33 5.44 6.34
C GLY A 23 -10.74 4.48 5.30
N LEU A 24 -9.67 3.73 5.63
CA LEU A 24 -9.22 2.60 4.83
C LEU A 24 -10.08 1.37 5.13
N ASN A 25 -10.69 0.83 4.08
CA ASN A 25 -11.44 -0.42 4.10
C ASN A 25 -11.08 -1.26 2.85
N PRO A 26 -11.50 -2.54 2.78
CA PRO A 26 -11.13 -3.43 1.67
C PRO A 26 -11.49 -2.89 0.29
N GLU A 27 -12.67 -2.29 0.15
CA GLU A 27 -13.14 -1.71 -1.12
C GLU A 27 -12.26 -0.53 -1.55
N MET A 28 -11.92 0.35 -0.61
CA MET A 28 -11.03 1.49 -0.84
C MET A 28 -9.63 1.04 -1.23
N CYS A 29 -9.06 0.05 -0.55
CA CYS A 29 -7.75 -0.49 -0.88
C CYS A 29 -7.73 -1.08 -2.30
N LYS A 30 -8.72 -1.90 -2.65
CA LYS A 30 -8.87 -2.49 -4.00
C LYS A 30 -9.00 -1.40 -5.07
N LYS A 31 -9.78 -0.35 -4.79
CA LYS A 31 -9.97 0.76 -5.72
C LYS A 31 -8.71 1.60 -5.90
N ILE A 32 -7.95 1.86 -4.84
CA ILE A 32 -6.64 2.53 -4.93
C ILE A 32 -5.68 1.71 -5.80
N MET A 33 -5.61 0.38 -5.60
CA MET A 33 -4.78 -0.50 -6.41
C MET A 33 -5.16 -0.41 -7.91
N ALA A 34 -6.45 -0.50 -8.21
CA ALA A 34 -6.95 -0.42 -9.60
C ALA A 34 -6.59 0.91 -10.29
N TYR A 35 -6.51 2.03 -9.55
CA TYR A 35 -6.05 3.29 -10.11
C TYR A 35 -4.57 3.26 -10.49
N PHE A 36 -3.71 2.68 -9.67
CA PHE A 36 -2.30 2.53 -10.01
C PHE A 36 -2.09 1.58 -11.19
N ASP A 37 -2.84 0.48 -11.27
CA ASP A 37 -2.82 -0.40 -12.44
C ASP A 37 -3.23 0.33 -13.72
N THR A 38 -4.26 1.18 -13.64
CA THR A 38 -4.68 2.01 -14.77
C THR A 38 -3.62 3.03 -15.13
N ALA A 39 -3.05 3.72 -14.15
CA ALA A 39 -1.98 4.71 -14.37
C ALA A 39 -0.73 4.08 -15.00
N LEU A 40 -0.36 2.86 -14.61
CA LEU A 40 0.75 2.11 -15.22
C LEU A 40 0.49 1.79 -16.69
N LYS A 41 -0.75 1.42 -17.04
CA LYS A 41 -1.16 1.14 -18.43
C LYS A 41 -1.18 2.40 -19.29
N LEU A 42 -1.49 3.55 -18.71
CA LEU A 42 -1.55 4.84 -19.41
C LEU A 42 -0.18 5.53 -19.52
N ALA A 43 0.81 5.09 -18.76
CA ALA A 43 2.14 5.69 -18.77
C ALA A 43 2.85 5.44 -20.12
N ASP A 44 3.16 6.54 -20.80
CA ASP A 44 3.71 6.61 -22.16
C ASP A 44 5.24 6.51 -22.22
N SER A 45 5.93 6.68 -21.09
CA SER A 45 7.38 6.62 -20.99
C SER A 45 7.83 5.82 -19.77
N ASP A 46 9.02 5.22 -19.86
CA ASP A 46 9.59 4.43 -18.77
C ASP A 46 9.87 5.29 -17.52
N VAL A 47 10.15 6.58 -17.72
CA VAL A 47 10.31 7.54 -16.62
C VAL A 47 9.00 7.72 -15.85
N ILE A 48 7.87 7.86 -16.56
CA ILE A 48 6.55 7.99 -15.92
C ILE A 48 6.15 6.66 -15.28
N LYS A 49 6.36 5.53 -15.96
CA LYS A 49 6.12 4.20 -15.38
C LYS A 49 6.86 4.02 -14.06
N ALA A 50 8.15 4.33 -14.00
CA ALA A 50 8.94 4.21 -12.79
C ALA A 50 8.42 5.10 -11.63
N ARG A 51 7.89 6.30 -11.95
CA ARG A 51 7.26 7.17 -10.94
C ARG A 51 5.95 6.58 -10.42
N VAL A 52 5.12 6.03 -11.31
CA VAL A 52 3.86 5.39 -10.94
C VAL A 52 4.12 4.12 -10.13
N GLU A 53 5.06 3.27 -10.55
CA GLU A 53 5.49 2.08 -9.81
C GLU A 53 5.95 2.46 -8.40
N LYS A 54 6.82 3.48 -8.26
CA LYS A 54 7.26 3.94 -6.93
C LYS A 54 6.11 4.46 -6.09
N ALA A 55 5.20 5.24 -6.67
CA ALA A 55 4.04 5.76 -5.95
C ALA A 55 3.07 4.65 -5.51
N SER A 56 2.93 3.56 -6.28
CA SER A 56 2.05 2.44 -5.95
C SER A 56 2.44 1.68 -4.68
N ILE A 57 3.65 1.86 -4.15
CA ILE A 57 4.10 1.23 -2.88
C ILE A 57 3.08 1.46 -1.76
N CYS A 58 2.46 2.64 -1.69
CA CYS A 58 1.44 2.93 -0.68
C CYS A 58 0.14 2.13 -0.89
N ALA A 59 -0.22 1.80 -2.12
CA ALA A 59 -1.38 0.96 -2.44
C ALA A 59 -1.15 -0.49 -2.00
N TYR A 60 0.02 -1.05 -2.29
CA TYR A 60 0.41 -2.37 -1.78
C TYR A 60 0.42 -2.40 -0.25
N ARG A 61 0.96 -1.35 0.39
CA ARG A 61 0.92 -1.22 1.86
C ARG A 61 -0.51 -1.21 2.40
N ALA A 62 -1.41 -0.46 1.75
CA ALA A 62 -2.82 -0.39 2.15
C ALA A 62 -3.53 -1.75 1.99
N MET A 63 -3.25 -2.50 0.91
CA MET A 63 -3.81 -3.85 0.74
C MET A 63 -3.32 -4.82 1.83
N ILE A 64 -2.04 -4.75 2.22
CA ILE A 64 -1.49 -5.62 3.28
C ILE A 64 -2.18 -5.37 4.63
N GLU A 65 -2.48 -4.10 4.94
CA GLU A 65 -3.05 -3.66 6.22
C GLU A 65 -4.58 -3.77 6.28
N ALA A 66 -5.27 -3.47 5.18
CA ALA A 66 -6.72 -3.29 5.17
C ALA A 66 -7.41 -3.85 3.90
N GLY A 67 -6.74 -4.71 3.13
CA GLY A 67 -7.27 -5.31 1.90
C GLY A 67 -8.42 -6.30 2.10
N GLY A 68 -8.75 -6.64 3.36
CA GLY A 68 -9.79 -7.59 3.72
C GLY A 68 -9.35 -9.03 3.55
N ASP A 69 -10.34 -9.91 3.34
CA ASP A 69 -10.10 -11.34 3.15
C ASP A 69 -9.40 -11.61 1.81
N MET A 70 -8.35 -12.43 1.88
CA MET A 70 -7.50 -12.85 0.78
C MET A 70 -7.06 -14.29 1.05
N THR A 71 -6.79 -15.04 -0.01
CA THR A 71 -6.06 -16.30 0.13
C THR A 71 -4.61 -16.03 0.55
N ASP A 72 -3.97 -17.01 1.20
CA ASP A 72 -2.57 -16.88 1.62
C ASP A 72 -1.65 -16.61 0.42
N SER A 73 -1.91 -17.23 -0.72
CA SER A 73 -1.14 -17.02 -1.96
C SER A 73 -1.31 -15.61 -2.54
N GLU A 74 -2.53 -15.04 -2.50
CA GLU A 74 -2.76 -13.65 -2.92
C GLU A 74 -2.06 -12.67 -1.98
N ARG A 75 -2.15 -12.89 -0.67
CA ARG A 75 -1.46 -12.08 0.33
C ARG A 75 0.06 -12.15 0.15
N GLU A 76 0.61 -13.35 -0.08
CA GLU A 76 2.03 -13.54 -0.31
C GLU A 76 2.49 -12.79 -1.57
N ALA A 77 1.76 -12.91 -2.68
CA ALA A 77 2.09 -12.21 -3.92
C ALA A 77 2.10 -10.68 -3.76
N ILE A 78 1.16 -10.12 -2.97
CA ILE A 78 1.12 -8.69 -2.66
C ILE A 78 2.32 -8.28 -1.80
N ILE A 79 2.69 -9.09 -0.80
CA ILE A 79 3.86 -8.84 0.05
C ILE A 79 5.15 -8.89 -0.77
N ASP A 80 5.30 -9.87 -1.66
CA ASP A 80 6.47 -9.96 -2.54
C ASP A 80 6.60 -8.78 -3.46
N LYS A 81 5.49 -8.36 -4.07
CA LYS A 81 5.50 -7.19 -4.95
C LYS A 81 5.82 -5.91 -4.19
N TYR A 82 5.30 -5.75 -2.97
CA TYR A 82 5.66 -4.65 -2.08
C TYR A 82 7.16 -4.61 -1.79
N ILE A 83 7.73 -5.76 -1.40
CA ILE A 83 9.16 -5.86 -1.06
C ILE A 83 10.03 -5.57 -2.30
N ASP A 84 9.68 -6.12 -3.47
CA ASP A 84 10.39 -5.86 -4.73
C ASP A 84 10.44 -4.37 -5.05
N LEU A 85 9.30 -3.68 -5.01
CA LEU A 85 9.23 -2.24 -5.27
C LEU A 85 10.02 -1.43 -4.25
N CYS A 86 9.92 -1.78 -2.96
CA CYS A 86 10.68 -1.09 -1.91
C CYS A 86 12.19 -1.23 -2.11
N LYS A 87 12.67 -2.42 -2.47
CA LYS A 87 14.09 -2.66 -2.80
C LYS A 87 14.51 -1.91 -4.06
N ARG A 88 13.73 -2.02 -5.13
CA ARG A 88 13.98 -1.35 -6.43
C ARG A 88 14.16 0.15 -6.27
N TYR A 89 13.38 0.78 -5.40
CA TYR A 89 13.41 2.23 -5.17
C TYR A 89 14.18 2.65 -3.90
N ASN A 90 15.00 1.76 -3.34
CA ASN A 90 15.87 2.02 -2.20
C ASN A 90 15.14 2.59 -0.96
N MET A 91 13.96 2.06 -0.65
CA MET A 91 13.25 2.43 0.58
C MET A 91 13.89 1.71 1.77
N THR A 92 14.57 2.47 2.62
CA THR A 92 15.37 1.94 3.74
C THR A 92 14.62 1.87 5.06
N PHE A 93 13.54 2.63 5.23
CA PHE A 93 12.72 2.65 6.45
C PHE A 93 11.26 2.33 6.16
N ALA A 94 10.64 1.54 7.02
CA ALA A 94 9.20 1.24 6.99
C ALA A 94 8.38 2.16 7.92
N THR A 95 9.00 2.64 9.00
CA THR A 95 8.48 3.69 9.89
C THR A 95 9.66 4.52 10.38
N GLU A 96 9.41 5.62 11.10
CA GLU A 96 10.46 6.47 11.67
C GLU A 96 11.49 5.69 12.51
N GLN A 97 11.07 4.58 13.14
CA GLN A 97 11.91 3.82 14.06
C GLN A 97 12.29 2.43 13.53
N MET A 98 11.83 2.03 12.33
CA MET A 98 11.99 0.65 11.85
C MET A 98 12.61 0.60 10.45
N GLN A 99 13.73 -0.14 10.35
CA GLN A 99 14.35 -0.50 9.08
C GLN A 99 13.40 -1.33 8.22
N ALA A 100 13.42 -1.08 6.91
CA ALA A 100 12.56 -1.78 5.97
C ALA A 100 12.85 -3.29 5.94
N SER A 101 14.11 -3.71 6.06
CA SER A 101 14.51 -5.13 6.12
C SER A 101 13.83 -5.88 7.27
N THR A 102 13.91 -5.35 8.49
CA THR A 102 13.24 -5.92 9.67
C THR A 102 11.72 -5.99 9.48
N PHE A 103 11.14 -5.01 8.80
CA PHE A 103 9.71 -5.03 8.49
C PHE A 103 9.35 -6.11 7.46
N PHE A 104 10.16 -6.31 6.43
CA PHE A 104 9.94 -7.34 5.41
C PHE A 104 9.95 -8.75 6.01
N GLU A 105 10.87 -9.03 6.94
CA GLU A 105 10.93 -10.29 7.67
C GLU A 105 9.63 -10.54 8.47
N LYS A 106 9.12 -9.51 9.15
CA LYS A 106 7.84 -9.60 9.89
C LYS A 106 6.64 -9.84 8.97
N LEU A 107 6.64 -9.27 7.76
CA LEU A 107 5.58 -9.52 6.78
C LEU A 107 5.61 -10.97 6.30
N LYS A 108 6.78 -11.48 5.95
CA LYS A 108 6.95 -12.87 5.46
C LYS A 108 6.72 -13.93 6.53
N ALA A 109 6.92 -13.62 7.80
CA ALA A 109 6.58 -14.53 8.90
C ALA A 109 5.07 -14.65 9.16
N ARG A 110 4.23 -13.81 8.54
CA ARG A 110 2.78 -13.73 8.72
C ARG A 110 1.99 -14.03 7.43
N SER A 111 2.69 -14.35 6.34
CA SER A 111 2.13 -14.73 5.05
C SER A 111 2.02 -16.23 4.92
#